data_AF-A0A1C0YJM1-F1
#
_entry.id   AF-A0A1C0YJM1-F1
#
_cell.length_a   1.000
_cell.length_b   1.000
_cell.length_c   1.000
_cell.angle_alpha   90.00
_cell.angle_beta   90.00
_cell.angle_gamma   90.00
#
_symmetry.space_group_name_H-M   'P 1'
#
loop_
_entity.id
_entity.type
_entity.pdbx_description
1 polymer ?
#
loop_
_entity_poly.entity_id
_entity_poly.type
_entity_poly.pdbx_seq_one_letter_code
_entity_poly.pdbx_strand_id
1 'polypeptide(L)'
;MNNYYVPLLHWDTPLYLQLEAIKWLAEHVRGVQLCELFNRTGKMEWPNVVRIVQRIGYPENEAALPKLVELFQDMNWPGAIEALRYLQTLDKSIVLPYIEAGAEEARRTNDDSWLWFLYSACTDLHICRDHFVDGTLFDLMQHHYDHD
;
A
#
# COMPACT_ATOMS: atom_id res chain seq x y z
N MET A 1 -6.15 7.53 -19.24
CA MET A 1 -4.77 7.18 -18.80
C MET A 1 -3.95 6.77 -20.02
N ASN A 2 -2.70 7.25 -20.16
CA ASN A 2 -1.88 7.02 -21.36
C ASN A 2 -1.38 5.57 -21.43
N ASN A 3 -1.71 4.85 -22.52
CA ASN A 3 -1.35 3.44 -22.72
C ASN A 3 0.13 3.21 -23.07
N TYR A 4 0.90 4.26 -23.36
CA TYR A 4 2.32 4.15 -23.66
C TYR A 4 3.18 3.92 -22.40
N TYR A 5 2.89 4.64 -21.30
CA TYR A 5 3.79 4.66 -20.14
C TYR A 5 3.56 3.51 -19.15
N VAL A 6 2.36 2.95 -19.06
CA VAL A 6 2.07 1.87 -18.10
C VAL A 6 2.93 0.61 -18.36
N PRO A 7 3.08 0.11 -19.60
CA PRO A 7 3.96 -1.04 -19.87
C PRO A 7 5.43 -0.81 -19.50
N LEU A 8 5.89 0.45 -19.52
CA LEU A 8 7.27 0.80 -19.19
C LEU A 8 7.57 0.72 -17.68
N LEU A 9 6.57 0.46 -16.84
CA LEU A 9 6.74 0.25 -15.40
C LEU A 9 7.24 -1.16 -15.06
N HIS A 10 7.27 -2.09 -16.01
CA HIS A 10 7.72 -3.46 -15.77
C HIS A 10 9.19 -3.47 -15.33
N TRP A 11 9.53 -4.25 -14.29
CA TRP A 11 10.88 -4.29 -13.69
C TRP A 11 12.02 -4.66 -14.66
N ASP A 12 11.72 -5.37 -15.75
CA ASP A 12 12.67 -5.79 -16.79
C ASP A 12 12.86 -4.73 -17.89
N THR A 13 12.04 -3.66 -17.87
CA THR A 13 12.22 -2.54 -18.79
C THR A 13 13.51 -1.81 -18.43
N PRO A 14 14.31 -1.30 -19.39
CA PRO A 14 15.50 -0.51 -19.06
C PRO A 14 15.20 0.61 -18.05
N LEU A 15 16.03 0.73 -17.01
CA LEU A 15 15.79 1.63 -15.87
C LEU A 15 15.47 3.07 -16.30
N TYR A 16 16.14 3.59 -17.34
CA TYR A 16 15.88 4.95 -17.81
C TYR A 16 14.45 5.15 -18.34
N LEU A 17 13.86 4.13 -18.99
CA LEU A 17 12.47 4.16 -19.46
C LEU A 17 11.50 4.01 -18.29
N GLN A 18 11.83 3.18 -17.28
CA GLN A 18 11.03 3.11 -16.05
C GLN A 18 10.98 4.49 -15.36
N LEU A 19 12.12 5.15 -15.22
CA LEU A 19 12.22 6.47 -14.59
C LEU A 19 11.46 7.55 -15.37
N GLU A 20 11.52 7.50 -16.70
CA GLU A 20 10.73 8.39 -17.56
C GLU A 20 9.22 8.17 -17.37
N ALA A 21 8.77 6.92 -17.34
CA ALA A 21 7.38 6.57 -17.12
C ALA A 21 6.89 6.97 -15.72
N ILE A 22 7.69 6.72 -14.68
CA ILE A 22 7.38 7.14 -13.30
C ILE A 22 7.22 8.66 -13.24
N LYS A 23 8.14 9.41 -13.84
CA LYS A 23 8.07 10.88 -13.87
C LYS A 23 6.79 11.33 -14.56
N TRP A 24 6.53 10.83 -15.77
CA TRP A 24 5.37 11.25 -16.55
C TRP A 24 4.05 10.93 -15.82
N LEU A 25 3.89 9.70 -15.30
CA LEU A 25 2.68 9.30 -14.61
C LEU A 25 2.48 10.07 -13.30
N ALA A 26 3.54 10.34 -12.54
CA ALA A 26 3.47 11.15 -11.33
C ALA A 26 3.07 12.61 -11.60
N GLU A 27 3.25 13.13 -12.82
CA GLU A 27 2.83 14.48 -13.21
C GLU A 27 1.38 14.51 -13.75
N HIS A 28 0.83 13.39 -14.21
CA HIS A 28 -0.41 13.37 -15.00
C HIS A 28 -1.55 12.50 -14.42
N VAL A 29 -1.29 11.70 -13.40
CA VAL A 29 -2.28 10.77 -12.81
C VAL A 29 -2.63 11.20 -11.38
N ARG A 30 -3.92 11.34 -11.05
CA ARG A 30 -4.41 11.73 -9.71
C ARG A 30 -5.71 11.01 -9.37
N GLY A 31 -6.06 11.00 -8.08
CA GLY A 31 -7.35 10.51 -7.58
C GLY A 31 -7.68 9.11 -8.10
N VAL A 32 -8.87 8.94 -8.67
CA VAL A 32 -9.35 7.66 -9.23
C VAL A 32 -8.38 7.04 -10.23
N GLN A 33 -7.71 7.84 -11.07
CA GLN A 33 -6.75 7.33 -12.04
C GLN A 33 -5.52 6.72 -11.36
N LEU A 34 -5.14 7.22 -10.18
CA LEU A 34 -4.04 6.62 -9.42
C LEU A 34 -4.42 5.25 -8.87
N CYS A 35 -5.66 5.09 -8.41
CA CYS A 35 -6.21 3.79 -7.99
C CYS A 35 -6.29 2.81 -9.16
N GLU A 36 -6.76 3.28 -10.32
CA GLU A 36 -6.85 2.47 -11.56
C GLU A 36 -5.48 1.95 -12.02
N LEU A 37 -4.38 2.67 -11.71
CA LEU A 37 -3.04 2.23 -12.07
C LEU A 37 -2.69 0.89 -11.38
N PHE A 38 -3.03 0.72 -10.10
CA PHE A 38 -2.87 -0.57 -9.41
C PHE A 38 -3.71 -1.67 -10.05
N ASN A 39 -4.95 -1.39 -10.43
CA ASN A 39 -5.85 -2.39 -11.04
C ASN A 39 -5.41 -2.83 -12.45
N ARG A 40 -4.61 -2.01 -13.14
CA ARG A 40 -4.11 -2.28 -14.51
C ARG A 40 -2.70 -2.84 -14.53
N THR A 41 -2.10 -3.07 -13.37
CA THR A 41 -0.72 -3.52 -13.21
C THR A 41 -0.66 -4.78 -12.34
N GLY A 42 0.44 -5.52 -12.43
CA GLY A 42 0.70 -6.68 -11.60
C GLY A 42 1.97 -6.53 -10.78
N LYS A 43 2.37 -7.64 -10.15
CA LYS A 43 3.54 -7.74 -9.27
C LYS A 43 4.83 -7.21 -9.92
N MET A 44 4.95 -7.27 -11.25
CA MET A 44 6.15 -6.82 -11.97
C MET A 44 6.25 -5.30 -12.11
N GLU A 45 5.13 -4.58 -11.97
CA GLU A 45 5.08 -3.13 -12.07
C GLU A 45 4.83 -2.45 -10.71
N TRP A 46 4.23 -3.15 -9.75
CA TRP A 46 3.85 -2.60 -8.44
C TRP A 46 4.95 -1.80 -7.73
N PRO A 47 6.24 -2.22 -7.70
CA PRO A 47 7.30 -1.39 -7.10
C PRO A 47 7.39 0.01 -7.71
N ASN A 48 7.21 0.12 -9.04
CA ASN A 48 7.23 1.39 -9.74
C ASN A 48 5.91 2.17 -9.59
N VAL A 49 4.78 1.48 -9.45
CA VAL A 49 3.50 2.13 -9.08
C VAL A 49 3.61 2.76 -7.68
N VAL A 50 4.18 2.06 -6.70
CA VAL A 50 4.43 2.60 -5.36
C VAL A 50 5.34 3.83 -5.43
N ARG A 51 6.39 3.82 -6.26
CA ARG A 51 7.24 5.01 -6.49
C ARG A 51 6.47 6.19 -7.09
N ILE A 52 5.49 5.94 -7.97
CA ILE A 52 4.62 7.00 -8.49
C ILE A 52 3.78 7.59 -7.37
N VAL A 53 3.16 6.75 -6.54
CA VAL A 53 2.37 7.20 -5.37
C VAL A 53 3.24 8.06 -4.45
N GLN A 54 4.44 7.58 -4.08
CA GLN A 54 5.40 8.32 -3.25
C GLN A 54 5.78 9.68 -3.86
N ARG A 55 6.02 9.72 -5.17
CA ARG A 55 6.41 10.95 -5.88
C ARG A 55 5.29 11.97 -5.97
N ILE A 56 4.04 11.52 -6.04
CA ILE A 56 2.87 12.40 -5.98
C ILE A 56 2.77 13.03 -4.58
N GLY A 57 2.97 12.22 -3.54
CA GLY A 57 2.94 12.68 -2.15
C GLY A 57 1.53 12.93 -1.60
N TYR A 58 1.43 12.98 -0.27
CA TYR A 58 0.21 13.38 0.43
C TYR A 58 0.08 14.92 0.46
N PRO A 59 -1.13 15.49 0.31
CA PRO A 59 -2.44 14.84 0.23
C PRO A 59 -2.85 14.33 -1.16
N GLU A 60 -2.11 14.65 -2.22
CA GLU A 60 -2.54 14.38 -3.60
C GLU A 60 -2.62 12.89 -3.96
N ASN A 61 -1.98 12.02 -3.18
CA ASN A 61 -1.99 10.57 -3.36
C ASN A 61 -2.92 9.81 -2.41
N GLU A 62 -3.72 10.50 -1.60
CA GLU A 62 -4.58 9.91 -0.56
C GLU A 62 -5.44 8.76 -1.10
N ALA A 63 -5.98 8.91 -2.31
CA ALA A 63 -6.81 7.89 -2.96
C ALA A 63 -6.11 6.54 -3.16
N ALA A 64 -4.77 6.51 -3.15
CA ALA A 64 -3.98 5.29 -3.30
C ALA A 64 -3.55 4.63 -1.98
N LEU A 65 -3.73 5.30 -0.83
CA LEU A 65 -3.35 4.73 0.47
C LEU A 65 -4.04 3.40 0.78
N PRO A 66 -5.34 3.18 0.46
CA PRO A 66 -5.94 1.85 0.60
C PRO A 66 -5.19 0.77 -0.19
N LYS A 67 -4.77 1.08 -1.43
CA LYS A 67 -4.01 0.14 -2.27
C LYS A 67 -2.61 -0.15 -1.74
N LEU A 68 -1.99 0.79 -1.03
CA LEU A 68 -0.73 0.53 -0.34
C LEU A 68 -0.90 -0.45 0.82
N VAL A 69 -1.99 -0.34 1.58
CA VAL A 69 -2.31 -1.27 2.68
C VAL A 69 -2.71 -2.65 2.17
N GLU A 70 -3.40 -2.73 1.02
CA GLU A 70 -3.70 -4.01 0.35
C GLU A 70 -2.44 -4.82 0.00
N LEU A 71 -1.30 -4.18 -0.25
CA LEU A 71 -0.03 -4.89 -0.48
C LEU A 71 0.43 -5.70 0.75
N PHE A 72 -0.09 -5.41 1.93
CA PHE A 72 0.24 -6.14 3.16
C PHE A 72 -0.48 -7.48 3.26
N GLN A 73 -1.29 -7.88 2.28
CA GLN A 73 -1.74 -9.28 2.18
C GLN A 73 -0.57 -10.27 2.14
N ASP A 74 0.56 -9.85 1.58
CA ASP A 74 1.80 -10.62 1.57
C ASP A 74 3.00 -9.67 1.48
N MET A 75 3.76 -9.57 2.58
CA MET A 75 4.94 -8.69 2.62
C MET A 75 6.08 -9.12 1.68
N ASN A 76 5.99 -10.30 1.06
CA ASN A 76 6.90 -10.71 -0.01
C ASN A 76 6.49 -10.18 -1.39
N TRP A 77 5.30 -9.58 -1.54
CA TRP A 77 4.91 -8.99 -2.80
C TRP A 77 5.80 -7.79 -3.15
N PRO A 78 6.25 -7.68 -4.42
CA PRO A 78 7.07 -6.55 -4.83
C PRO A 78 6.35 -5.23 -4.58
N GLY A 79 7.02 -4.30 -3.89
CA GLY A 79 6.47 -3.00 -3.53
C GLY A 79 5.83 -2.93 -2.13
N ALA A 80 5.57 -4.05 -1.45
CA ALA A 80 4.98 -4.05 -0.11
C ALA A 80 5.89 -3.34 0.92
N ILE A 81 7.18 -3.67 0.92
CA ILE A 81 8.16 -3.02 1.80
C ILE A 81 8.30 -1.53 1.48
N GLU A 82 8.34 -1.15 0.20
CA GLU A 82 8.36 0.25 -0.21
C GLU A 82 7.09 1.00 0.19
N ALA A 83 5.93 0.35 0.16
CA ALA A 83 4.67 0.91 0.61
C ALA A 83 4.71 1.17 2.12
N LEU A 84 5.15 0.19 2.92
CA LEU A 84 5.32 0.35 4.37
C LEU A 84 6.26 1.51 4.71
N ARG A 85 7.42 1.57 4.05
CA ARG A 85 8.40 2.65 4.25
C ARG A 85 7.83 4.02 3.92
N TYR A 86 6.94 4.12 2.93
CA TYR A 86 6.26 5.38 2.64
C TYR A 86 5.23 5.72 3.71
N LEU A 87 4.40 4.76 4.14
CA LEU A 87 3.41 4.98 5.19
C LEU A 87 4.07 5.41 6.52
N GLN A 88 5.28 4.92 6.82
CA GLN A 88 6.10 5.38 7.96
C GLN A 88 6.48 6.88 7.91
N THR A 89 6.45 7.51 6.73
CA THR A 89 6.72 8.95 6.59
C THR A 89 5.50 9.81 6.85
N LEU A 90 4.31 9.21 6.92
CA LEU A 90 3.05 9.91 7.16
C LEU A 90 2.71 9.93 8.65
N ASP A 91 1.86 10.87 9.04
CA ASP A 91 1.31 10.87 10.40
C ASP A 91 0.42 9.64 10.61
N LYS A 92 0.51 9.03 11.80
CA LYS A 92 -0.28 7.82 12.12
C LYS A 92 -1.78 8.05 11.97
N SER A 93 -2.27 9.26 12.26
CA SER A 93 -3.69 9.61 12.10
C SER A 93 -4.15 9.58 10.64
N ILE A 94 -3.24 9.75 9.68
CA ILE A 94 -3.52 9.59 8.25
C ILE A 94 -3.57 8.10 7.89
N VAL A 95 -2.65 7.30 8.41
CA VAL A 95 -2.50 5.88 8.01
C VAL A 95 -3.53 4.97 8.67
N LEU A 96 -3.84 5.22 9.94
CA LEU A 96 -4.66 4.34 10.78
C LEU A 96 -6.02 3.98 10.17
N PRO A 97 -6.82 4.91 9.62
CA PRO A 97 -8.12 4.55 9.04
C PRO A 97 -8.03 3.51 7.92
N TYR A 98 -6.92 3.49 7.18
CA TYR A 98 -6.69 2.52 6.11
C TYR A 98 -6.25 1.17 6.64
N ILE A 99 -5.50 1.13 7.75
CA ILE A 99 -5.16 -0.11 8.46
C ILE A 99 -6.42 -0.75 9.05
N GLU A 100 -7.28 0.05 9.72
CA GLU A 100 -8.56 -0.44 10.26
C GLU A 100 -9.46 -1.00 9.14
N ALA A 101 -9.57 -0.29 8.01
CA ALA A 101 -10.33 -0.78 6.87
C ALA A 101 -9.74 -2.07 6.27
N GLY A 102 -8.42 -2.17 6.18
CA GLY A 102 -7.73 -3.38 5.71
C GLY A 102 -7.94 -4.58 6.64
N ALA A 103 -7.86 -4.36 7.95
CA ALA A 103 -8.06 -5.42 8.95
C ALA A 103 -9.51 -5.91 8.98
N GLU A 104 -10.48 -4.99 8.84
CA GLU A 104 -11.89 -5.36 8.76
C GLU A 104 -12.20 -6.17 7.48
N GLU A 105 -11.60 -5.79 6.35
CA GLU A 105 -11.71 -6.56 5.11
C GLU A 105 -11.06 -7.94 5.24
N ALA A 106 -9.84 -8.02 5.80
CA ALA A 106 -9.14 -9.28 6.04
C ALA A 106 -9.97 -10.22 6.93
N ARG A 107 -10.55 -9.69 8.01
CA ARG A 107 -11.50 -10.41 8.88
C ARG A 107 -12.73 -10.90 8.09
N ARG A 108 -13.30 -10.06 7.22
CA ARG A 108 -14.48 -10.40 6.40
C ARG A 108 -14.17 -11.51 5.39
N THR A 109 -12.96 -11.54 4.85
CA THR A 109 -12.52 -12.53 3.85
C THR A 109 -11.85 -13.76 4.46
N ASN A 110 -11.65 -13.81 5.78
CA ASN A 110 -10.87 -14.82 6.49
C ASN A 110 -9.44 -14.92 5.94
N ASP A 111 -8.80 -13.77 5.74
CA ASP A 111 -7.40 -13.67 5.32
C ASP A 111 -6.50 -13.50 6.54
N ASP A 112 -6.20 -14.63 7.19
CA ASP A 112 -5.41 -14.68 8.42
C ASP A 112 -3.99 -14.14 8.22
N SER A 113 -3.39 -14.41 7.05
CA SER A 113 -2.08 -13.88 6.68
C SER A 113 -2.09 -12.36 6.57
N TRP A 114 -3.14 -11.78 5.99
CA TRP A 114 -3.25 -10.33 5.95
C TRP A 114 -3.42 -9.72 7.35
N LEU A 115 -4.22 -10.34 8.23
CA LEU A 115 -4.31 -9.92 9.64
C LEU A 115 -2.94 -9.96 10.35
N TRP A 116 -2.16 -11.02 10.13
CA TRP A 116 -0.80 -11.18 10.65
C TRP A 116 0.12 -10.05 10.16
N PHE A 117 0.14 -9.79 8.86
CA PHE A 117 1.00 -8.76 8.27
C PHE A 117 0.55 -7.34 8.63
N LEU A 118 -0.76 -7.09 8.80
CA LEU A 118 -1.27 -5.82 9.30
C LEU A 118 -0.86 -5.57 10.75
N TYR A 119 -0.84 -6.60 11.60
CA TYR A 119 -0.27 -6.48 12.94
C TYR A 119 1.22 -6.12 12.87
N SER A 120 1.99 -6.84 12.05
CA SER A 120 3.42 -6.55 11.84
C SER A 120 3.65 -5.13 11.29
N ALA A 121 2.78 -4.64 10.42
CA ALA A 121 2.85 -3.25 9.94
C ALA A 121 2.54 -2.25 11.05
N CYS A 122 1.59 -2.54 11.94
CA CYS A 122 1.29 -1.69 13.10
C CYS A 122 2.51 -1.53 14.02
N THR A 123 3.27 -2.60 14.28
CA THR A 123 4.47 -2.51 15.12
C THR A 123 5.53 -1.60 14.49
N ASP A 124 5.76 -1.74 13.18
CA ASP A 124 6.69 -0.91 12.40
C ASP A 124 6.24 0.55 12.24
N LEU A 125 4.93 0.81 12.28
CA LEU A 125 4.32 2.15 12.25
C LEU A 125 4.16 2.75 13.66
N HIS A 126 4.53 2.01 14.70
CA HIS A 126 4.31 2.36 16.11
C HIS A 126 2.83 2.66 16.43
N ILE A 127 1.92 1.93 15.79
CA ILE A 127 0.48 1.96 16.07
C ILE A 127 0.19 0.86 17.10
N CYS A 128 -0.33 1.27 18.25
CA CYS A 128 -0.83 0.36 19.28
C CYS A 128 -2.36 0.41 19.40
N ARG A 129 -2.91 -0.56 20.14
CA ARG A 129 -4.33 -0.73 20.48
C ARG A 129 -5.06 0.57 20.82
N ASP A 130 -4.46 1.45 21.62
CA ASP A 130 -5.13 2.69 22.09
C ASP A 130 -5.36 3.73 21.00
N HIS A 131 -4.73 3.57 19.83
CA HIS A 131 -5.00 4.43 18.69
C HIS A 131 -6.27 4.01 17.93
N PHE A 132 -6.64 2.72 17.99
CA PHE A 132 -7.80 2.19 17.27
C PHE A 132 -9.11 2.73 17.84
N VAL A 133 -10.09 2.95 16.96
CA VAL A 133 -11.46 3.26 17.37
C VAL A 133 -12.08 2.06 18.08
N ASP A 134 -11.81 0.86 17.56
CA ASP A 134 -12.20 -0.41 18.17
C ASP A 134 -10.95 -1.27 18.44
N GLY A 135 -10.53 -1.30 19.70
CA GLY A 135 -9.37 -2.10 20.13
C GLY A 135 -9.53 -3.60 19.89
N THR A 136 -10.75 -4.12 19.68
CA THR A 136 -10.95 -5.55 19.40
C THR A 136 -10.39 -5.97 18.05
N LEU A 137 -10.35 -5.05 17.08
CA LEU A 137 -9.74 -5.30 15.78
C LEU A 137 -8.22 -5.44 15.90
N PHE A 138 -7.59 -4.63 16.75
CA PHE A 138 -6.18 -4.78 17.09
C PHE A 138 -5.91 -6.10 17.82
N ASP A 139 -6.76 -6.46 18.79
CA ASP A 139 -6.64 -7.72 19.54
C ASP A 139 -6.78 -8.95 18.61
N LEU A 140 -7.65 -8.88 17.60
CA LEU A 140 -7.79 -9.91 16.57
C LEU A 140 -6.49 -10.07 15.77
N MET A 141 -5.96 -8.97 15.22
CA MET A 141 -4.70 -9.00 14.47
C MET A 141 -3.55 -9.56 15.31
N GLN A 142 -3.48 -9.18 16.59
CA GLN A 142 -2.50 -9.70 17.53
C GLN A 142 -2.64 -11.21 17.73
N HIS A 143 -3.87 -11.71 17.86
CA HIS A 143 -4.11 -13.14 18.05
C HIS A 143 -3.54 -13.97 16.89
N HIS A 144 -3.79 -13.55 15.64
CA HIS A 144 -3.22 -14.21 14.46
C HIS A 144 -1.69 -14.10 14.42
N TYR A 145 -1.13 -12.95 14.81
CA TYR A 145 0.31 -12.76 14.88
C TYR A 145 1.01 -13.72 15.87
N ASP A 146 0.43 -13.92 17.05
CA ASP A 146 1.02 -14.72 18.12
C ASP A 146 0.92 -16.24 17.89
N HIS A 147 0.12 -16.72 16.92
CA HIS A 147 -0.25 -18.14 16.77
C HIS A 147 0.04 -18.76 15.39
N ASP A 148 0.73 -18.05 14.48
CA ASP A 148 1.32 -18.60 13.23
C ASP A 148 2.80 -18.98 13.40
#